data_AF-E2ZIH6-F1
#
_entry.id   AF-E2ZIH6-F1
#
_cell.length_a   1.000
_cell.length_b   1.000
_cell.length_c   1.000
_cell.angle_alpha   90.00
_cell.angle_beta   90.00
_cell.angle_gamma   90.00
#
_symmetry.space_group_name_H-M   'P 1'
#
loop_
_entity.id
_entity.type
_entity.pdbx_description
1 polymer ?
#
loop_
_entity_poly.entity_id
_entity_poly.type
_entity_poly.pdbx_seq_one_letter_code
_entity_poly.pdbx_strand_id
1 'polypeptide(L)' 'MKKSIETNKALCPVCGKAHVDEYDICEVCNWENDPVQLVNPDLAGGANRMSLNQAREAYNAGRPIQ' A
#
# COMPACT_ATOMS: atom_id res chain seq x y z
N MET A 1 -33.58 2.09 1.95
CA MET A 1 -32.42 2.68 2.66
C MET A 1 -31.19 1.94 2.18
N LYS A 2 -30.49 2.46 1.16
CA LYS A 2 -29.26 1.84 0.68
C LYS A 2 -28.20 2.15 1.75
N LYS A 3 -27.83 1.18 2.57
CA LYS A 3 -26.57 1.28 3.33
C LYS A 3 -25.49 1.27 2.27
N SER A 4 -25.01 2.46 1.92
CA SER A 4 -23.82 2.65 1.12
C SER A 4 -22.73 1.77 1.75
N ILE A 5 -22.17 0.86 0.96
CA ILE A 5 -20.96 0.13 1.37
C ILE A 5 -19.90 1.22 1.46
N GLU A 6 -19.62 1.70 2.67
CA GLU A 6 -18.48 2.57 2.91
C GLU A 6 -17.23 1.74 2.59
N THR A 7 -16.70 1.94 1.39
CA THR A 7 -15.37 1.48 1.02
C THR A 7 -14.40 2.17 1.98
N ASN A 8 -13.73 1.39 2.85
CA ASN A 8 -12.73 1.88 3.81
C ASN A 8 -11.46 2.31 3.07
N LYS A 9 -11.59 3.35 2.24
CA LYS A 9 -10.49 3.97 1.51
C LYS A 9 -9.55 4.62 2.50
N ALA A 10 -8.31 4.16 2.55
CA ALA A 10 -7.25 4.75 3.35
C ALA A 10 -6.22 5.43 2.43
N LEU A 11 -5.47 6.40 2.96
CA LEU A 11 -4.31 6.90 2.22
C LEU A 11 -3.29 5.78 2.06
N CYS A 12 -2.67 5.72 0.88
CA CYS A 12 -1.63 4.74 0.56
C CYS A 12 -0.56 4.72 1.67
N PRO A 13 -0.28 3.56 2.26
CA PRO A 13 0.60 3.45 3.42
C PRO A 13 2.08 3.71 3.09
N VAL A 14 2.43 3.74 1.79
CA VAL A 14 3.77 4.03 1.30
C VAL A 14 3.95 5.51 0.98
N CYS A 15 3.17 6.05 0.05
CA CYS A 15 3.39 7.42 -0.44
C CYS A 15 2.46 8.48 0.17
N GLY A 16 1.33 8.07 0.74
CA GLY A 16 0.32 8.98 1.30
C GLY A 16 -0.39 9.89 0.27
N LYS A 17 -0.27 9.64 -1.04
CA LYS A 17 -0.76 10.55 -2.10
C LYS A 17 -2.07 10.14 -2.77
N ALA A 18 -2.47 8.87 -2.70
CA ALA A 18 -3.71 8.36 -3.27
C ALA A 18 -4.49 7.57 -2.21
N HIS A 19 -5.81 7.54 -2.34
CA HIS A 19 -6.66 6.67 -1.54
C HIS A 19 -6.72 5.27 -2.18
N VAL A 20 -6.57 4.23 -1.37
CA VAL A 20 -6.57 2.83 -1.78
C VAL A 20 -7.54 2.04 -0.91
N ASP A 21 -8.30 1.13 -1.52
CA ASP A 21 -9.02 0.07 -0.81
C ASP A 21 -8.09 -1.13 -0.55
N GLU A 22 -8.58 -2.13 0.15
CA GLU A 22 -7.87 -3.40 0.33
C GLU A 22 -7.54 -4.06 -1.02
N TYR A 23 -6.29 -4.48 -1.22
CA TYR A 23 -5.75 -5.05 -2.48
C TYR A 23 -5.67 -4.08 -3.67
N ASP A 24 -5.96 -2.80 -3.51
CA ASP A 24 -5.72 -1.81 -4.58
C ASP A 24 -4.22 -1.57 -4.76
N ILE A 25 -3.78 -1.49 -6.02
CA ILE A 25 -2.45 -1.01 -6.38
C ILE A 25 -2.47 0.51 -6.42
N CYS A 26 -1.60 1.16 -5.64
CA CYS A 26 -1.51 2.61 -5.61
C CYS A 26 -1.04 3.16 -6.97
N GLU A 27 -1.86 3.98 -7.62
CA GLU A 27 -1.54 4.62 -8.92
C GLU A 27 -0.30 5.54 -8.90
N VAL A 28 0.18 5.92 -7.72
CA VAL A 28 1.33 6.83 -7.56
C VAL A 28 2.64 6.09 -7.34
N CYS A 29 2.63 5.06 -6.50
CA CYS A 29 3.87 4.37 -6.07
C CYS A 29 3.90 2.89 -6.42
N ASN A 30 2.81 2.36 -6.99
CA ASN A 30 2.68 1.00 -7.48
C ASN A 30 2.81 -0.11 -6.41
N TRP A 31 2.71 0.25 -5.13
CA TRP A 31 2.61 -0.71 -4.02
C TRP A 31 1.14 -1.09 -3.79
N GLU A 32 0.86 -2.39 -3.70
CA GLU A 32 -0.47 -2.94 -3.43
C GLU A 32 -0.79 -2.85 -1.93
N ASN A 33 -1.98 -2.34 -1.60
CA ASN A 33 -2.49 -2.19 -0.25
C ASN A 33 -2.87 -3.54 0.39
N ASP A 34 -1.87 -4.38 0.62
CA ASP A 34 -2.00 -5.76 1.10
C ASP A 34 -2.13 -5.80 2.65
N PRO A 35 -3.23 -6.35 3.20
CA PRO A 35 -3.43 -6.48 4.65
C PRO A 35 -2.36 -7.27 5.37
N VAL A 36 -1.78 -8.29 4.73
CA VAL A 36 -0.78 -9.15 5.38
C VAL A 36 0.51 -8.37 5.62
N GLN A 37 0.97 -7.63 4.62
CA GLN A 37 2.14 -6.75 4.73
C GLN A 37 1.85 -5.46 5.50
N LEU A 38 0.59 -5.03 5.63
CA LEU A 38 0.18 -3.98 6.59
C LEU A 38 0.33 -4.46 8.05
N VAL A 39 -0.11 -5.69 8.34
CA VAL A 39 -0.02 -6.29 9.69
C VAL A 39 1.42 -6.66 10.04
N ASN A 40 2.23 -7.08 9.06
CA ASN A 40 3.65 -7.36 9.22
C ASN A 40 4.51 -6.51 8.27
N PRO A 41 4.86 -5.26 8.65
CA PRO A 41 5.53 -4.28 7.78
C PRO A 41 6.91 -4.66 7.27
N ASP A 42 7.56 -5.67 7.88
CA ASP A 42 8.86 -6.19 7.46
C ASP A 42 8.76 -7.46 6.62
N LEU A 43 7.55 -7.99 6.41
CA LEU A 43 7.32 -9.12 5.50
C LEU A 43 7.53 -8.68 4.05
N ALA A 44 8.55 -9.24 3.40
CA ALA A 44 8.84 -9.07 1.99
C ALA A 44 8.46 -10.33 1.19
N GLY A 45 8.31 -10.21 -0.13
CA GLY A 45 8.08 -11.34 -1.04
C GLY A 45 6.65 -11.90 -1.04
N GLY A 46 5.66 -11.11 -0.59
CA GLY A 46 4.23 -11.43 -0.66
C GLY A 46 3.61 -10.89 -1.95
N ALA A 47 2.45 -10.23 -1.85
CA ALA A 47 1.84 -9.49 -2.95
C ALA A 47 2.81 -8.44 -3.51
N ASN A 48 3.56 -7.76 -2.62
CA ASN A 48 4.66 -6.89 -2.97
C ASN A 48 6.00 -7.59 -2.74
N ARG A 49 6.97 -7.39 -3.64
CA ARG A 49 8.33 -7.92 -3.46
C ARG A 49 9.02 -7.23 -2.30
N MET A 50 8.97 -5.91 -2.22
CA MET A 50 9.41 -5.13 -1.05
C MET A 50 8.39 -5.24 0.08
N SER A 51 8.88 -5.26 1.32
CA SER A 51 8.05 -5.03 2.51
C SER A 51 7.51 -3.60 2.54
N LEU A 52 6.52 -3.33 3.39
CA LEU A 52 5.99 -1.98 3.56
C LEU A 52 7.08 -0.98 3.98
N ASN A 53 7.96 -1.37 4.91
CA ASN A 53 9.05 -0.52 5.36
C ASN A 53 10.10 -0.30 4.26
N GLN A 54 10.47 -1.35 3.50
CA GLN A 54 11.37 -1.23 2.36
C GLN A 54 10.80 -0.31 1.27
N ALA A 55 9.50 -0.41 0.97
CA ALA A 55 8.83 0.43 0.01
C ALA A 55 8.79 1.91 0.45
N ARG A 56 8.54 2.18 1.74
CA ARG A 56 8.63 3.55 2.31
C ARG A 56 10.04 4.13 2.17
N GLU A 57 11.06 3.36 2.51
CA GLU A 57 12.46 3.77 2.35
C GLU A 57 12.84 4.01 0.89
N ALA A 58 12.42 3.13 -0.02
CA ALA A 58 12.63 3.30 -1.46
C ALA A 58 11.97 4.58 -1.97
N TYR A 59 10.69 4.79 -1.62
CA TYR A 59 9.93 5.99 -2.00
C TYR A 59 10.58 7.28 -1.50
N ASN A 60 10.94 7.34 -0.22
CA ASN A 60 11.58 8.51 0.39
C ASN A 60 12.96 8.80 -0.20
N ALA A 61 13.67 7.77 -0.66
CA ALA A 61 14.96 7.90 -1.34
C ALA A 61 14.85 8.19 -2.84
N GLY A 62 13.63 8.29 -3.40
CA GLY A 62 13.40 8.45 -4.84
C GLY A 62 13.82 7.23 -5.66
N ARG A 63 13.90 6.05 -5.06
CA ARG A 63 14.24 4.79 -5.71
C ARG A 63 12.97 4.06 -6.19
N PRO A 64 13.06 3.24 -7.24
CA PRO A 64 11.95 2.39 -7.64
C PRO A 64 11.51 1.45 -6.51
N ILE A 65 10.20 1.33 -6.32
CA ILE A 65 9.58 0.27 -5.51
C ILE A 65 9.49 -0.98 -6.39
N GLN A 66 9.80 -2.16 -5.83
CA GLN A 66 9.76 -3.45 -6.52
C GLN A 66 8.80 -4.41 -5.86
#